data_AF-A0A2W6NR44-F1
#
_entry.id   AF-A0A2W6NR44-F1
#
_cell.length_a   1.000
_cell.length_b   1.000
_cell.length_c   1.000
_cell.angle_alpha   90.00
_cell.angle_beta   90.00
_cell.angle_gamma   90.00
#
_symmetry.space_group_name_H-M   'P 1'
#
loop_
_entity.id
_entity.type
_entity.pdbx_description
1 polymer ?
#
loop_
_entity_poly.entity_id
_entity_poly.type
_entity_poly.pdbx_seq_one_letter_code
_entity_poly.pdbx_strand_id
1 'polypeptide(L)' 'EMSAGCAVMAMQMAAVAQGFGGIWRSGALTESPVVREAFGCREQDKIVGFLYLGTPQLKASTSINVPDPTPFVTYF' A
#
# COMPACT_ATOMS: atom_id res chain seq x y z
N GLU A 1 -8.51 -8.64 4.40
CA GLU A 1 -8.04 -7.41 3.70
C GLU A 1 -7.48 -6.37 4.67
N MET A 2 -8.18 -6.06 5.76
CA MET A 2 -7.71 -5.10 6.78
C MET A 2 -6.34 -5.47 7.37
N SER A 3 -6.13 -6.74 7.70
CA SER A 3 -4.82 -7.26 8.16
C SER A 3 -3.72 -7.13 7.10
N ALA A 4 -4.04 -7.30 5.82
CA ALA A 4 -3.08 -7.13 4.73
C ALA A 4 -2.69 -5.65 4.55
N GLY A 5 -3.64 -4.72 4.74
CA GLY A 5 -3.36 -3.29 4.78
C GLY A 5 -2.42 -2.91 5.93
N CYS A 6 -2.67 -3.42 7.13
CA CYS A 6 -1.77 -3.23 8.27
C CYS A 6 -0.37 -3.80 8.01
N ALA A 7 -0.29 -5.02 7.45
CA ALA A 7 0.98 -5.66 7.14
C ALA A 7 1.80 -4.82 6.14
N VAL A 8 1.16 -4.28 5.11
CA VAL A 8 1.86 -3.44 4.13
C VAL A 8 2.27 -2.09 4.68
N MET A 9 1.47 -1.48 5.56
CA MET A 9 1.90 -0.28 6.26
C MET A 9 3.22 -0.55 7.01
N ALA A 10 3.31 -1.67 7.73
CA ALA A 10 4.56 -2.08 8.38
C ALA A 10 5.70 -2.35 7.38
N MET A 11 5.44 -3.02 6.25
CA MET A 11 6.44 -3.25 5.21
C MET A 11 6.96 -1.95 4.58
N GLN A 12 6.09 -0.96 4.37
CA GLN A 12 6.50 0.35 3.85
C GLN A 12 7.38 1.10 4.86
N MET A 13 7.07 1.02 6.16
CA MET A 13 7.93 1.59 7.21
C MET A 13 9.29 0.87 7.28
N ALA A 14 9.30 -0.46 7.13
CA ALA A 14 10.54 -1.23 7.06
C ALA A 14 11.38 -0.90 5.81
N ALA A 15 10.74 -0.61 4.67
CA ALA A 15 11.42 -0.16 3.46
C ALA A 15 12.11 1.20 3.69
N VAL A 16 11.41 2.15 4.30
CA VAL A 16 11.95 3.48 4.66
C VAL A 16 13.17 3.33 5.57
N ALA A 17 13.09 2.48 6.59
CA ALA A 17 14.20 2.22 7.50
C ALA A 17 15.45 1.66 6.80
N GLN A 18 15.28 1.00 5.65
CA GLN A 18 16.35 0.43 4.84
C GLN A 18 16.82 1.35 3.70
N GLY A 19 16.31 2.60 3.63
CA GLY A 19 16.67 3.55 2.58
C GLY A 19 15.91 3.36 1.26
N PHE A 20 14.83 2.58 1.27
CA PHE A 20 13.94 2.39 0.12
C PHE A 20 12.62 3.14 0.30
N GLY A 21 11.94 3.41 -0.82
CA GLY A 21 10.55 3.86 -0.85
C GLY A 21 9.61 2.70 -1.18
N GLY A 22 8.36 2.83 -0.74
CA GLY A 22 7.29 1.89 -1.06
C GLY A 22 6.03 2.60 -1.52
N ILE A 23 5.36 2.08 -2.54
CA ILE A 23 4.04 2.53 -2.99
C ILE A 23 3.13 1.31 -3.06
N TRP A 24 2.03 1.34 -2.30
CA TRP A 24 0.95 0.39 -2.48
C TRP A 24 -0.07 0.94 -3.49
N ARG A 25 -0.37 0.18 -4.54
CA ARG A 25 -1.52 0.46 -5.42
C ARG A 25 -2.53 -0.67 -5.40
N SER A 26 -3.78 -0.32 -5.23
CA SER A 26 -4.96 -1.14 -5.53
C SER A 26 -5.67 -0.61 -6.78
N GLY A 27 -6.63 -1.35 -7.33
CA GLY A 27 -7.42 -0.95 -8.50
C GLY A 27 -7.75 -2.12 -9.40
N ALA A 28 -8.19 -1.86 -10.64
CA ALA A 28 -8.74 -2.87 -11.55
C ALA A 28 -7.84 -4.13 -11.75
N LEU A 29 -6.52 -4.00 -11.63
CA LEU A 29 -5.59 -5.12 -11.77
C LEU A 29 -5.68 -6.14 -10.62
N THR A 30 -6.18 -5.76 -9.44
CA THR A 30 -6.34 -6.69 -8.30
C THR A 30 -7.44 -7.72 -8.55
N GLU A 31 -8.43 -7.38 -9.39
CA GLU A 31 -9.56 -8.24 -9.75
C GLU A 31 -9.42 -8.83 -11.17
N SER A 32 -8.31 -8.58 -11.86
CA SER A 32 -8.09 -9.07 -13.22
C SER A 32 -7.89 -10.60 -13.24
N PRO A 33 -8.70 -11.37 -13.99
CA PRO A 33 -8.54 -12.82 -14.08
C PRO A 33 -7.18 -13.23 -14.62
N VAL A 34 -6.67 -12.51 -15.63
CA VAL A 34 -5.36 -12.76 -16.24
C VAL A 34 -4.24 -12.57 -15.22
N VAL A 35 -4.35 -11.54 -14.37
CA VAL A 35 -3.35 -11.28 -13.33
C VAL A 35 -3.41 -12.37 -12.25
N ARG A 36 -4.61 -12.75 -11.81
CA ARG A 36 -4.80 -13.84 -10.84
C ARG A 36 -4.21 -15.16 -11.34
N GLU A 37 -4.44 -15.49 -12.60
CA GLU A 37 -3.87 -16.69 -13.25
C GLU A 37 -2.35 -16.61 -13.31
N ALA A 38 -1.79 -15.46 -13.74
CA ALA A 38 -0.35 -15.26 -13.81
C ALA A 38 0.35 -15.37 -12.44
N PHE A 39 -0.32 -14.96 -11.36
CA PHE A 39 0.18 -15.12 -9.99
C PHE A 39 -0.15 -16.49 -9.36
N GLY A 40 -0.80 -17.40 -10.09
CA GLY A 40 -1.14 -18.73 -9.60
C GLY A 40 -2.14 -18.72 -8.44
N CYS A 41 -3.03 -17.72 -8.38
CA CYS A 41 -4.03 -17.60 -7.33
C CYS A 41 -5.01 -18.77 -7.36
N ARG A 42 -5.22 -19.41 -6.21
CA ARG A 42 -6.29 -20.38 -5.98
C ARG A 42 -7.66 -19.68 -5.91
N GLU A 43 -8.72 -20.47 -5.86
CA GLU A 43 -10.10 -19.97 -5.78
C GLU A 43 -10.30 -18.99 -4.62
N GLN A 44 -9.73 -19.31 -3.45
CA GLN A 44 -9.80 -18.50 -2.24
C GLN A 44 -8.75 -17.38 -2.14
N ASP A 45 -7.74 -17.36 -3.01
CA ASP A 45 -6.69 -16.35 -2.95
C ASP A 45 -7.24 -15.01 -3.46
N LYS A 46 -6.80 -13.90 -2.88
CA LYS A 46 -7.17 -12.56 -3.35
C LYS A 46 -5.95 -11.65 -3.38
N ILE A 47 -5.74 -11.02 -4.53
CA ILE A 47 -4.80 -9.91 -4.66
C ILE A 47 -5.49 -8.67 -4.09
N VAL A 48 -4.95 -8.09 -3.03
CA VAL A 48 -5.51 -6.89 -2.37
C VAL A 48 -4.79 -5.60 -2.78
N GLY A 49 -3.67 -5.73 -3.49
CA GLY A 49 -2.84 -4.63 -3.96
C GLY A 49 -1.45 -5.10 -4.37
N PHE A 50 -0.70 -4.19 -4.98
CA PHE A 50 0.69 -4.38 -5.38
C PHE A 50 1.57 -3.39 -4.62
N LEU A 51 2.59 -3.92 -3.93
CA LEU A 51 3.61 -3.12 -3.25
C LEU A 51 4.82 -2.97 -4.16
N TYR A 52 5.03 -1.78 -4.67
CA TYR A 52 6.23 -1.42 -5.43
C TYR A 52 7.30 -0.93 -4.47
N LEU A 53 8.51 -1.48 -4.57
CA LEU A 53 9.68 -1.07 -3.78
C LEU A 53 10.79 -0.60 -4.69
N GLY A 54 11.58 0.38 -4.23
CA GLY A 54 12.76 0.84 -4.96
C GLY A 54 13.42 2.03 -4.31
N THR A 55 14.50 2.52 -4.93
CA THR A 55 15.21 3.71 -4.45
C THR A 55 14.56 4.96 -5.07
N PRO A 56 14.04 5.90 -4.25
CA PRO A 56 13.44 7.12 -4.77
C PRO A 56 14.50 7.97 -5.49
N GLN A 57 14.26 8.29 -6.76
CA GLN A 57 15.17 9.15 -7.55
C GLN A 57 14.96 10.65 -7.29
N LEU A 58 13.76 11.00 -6.81
CA LEU A 58 13.39 12.36 -6.43
C LEU A 58 13.22 12.43 -4.92
N LYS A 59 13.65 13.54 -4.32
CA LYS A 59 13.30 13.81 -2.92
C LYS A 59 11.80 14.00 -2.81
N ALA A 60 11.19 13.35 -1.81
CA ALA A 60 9.80 13.61 -1.47
C ALA A 60 9.59 15.11 -1.17
N SER A 61 8.43 15.64 -1.54
CA SER A 61 8.07 17.01 -1.20
C SER A 61 8.18 17.21 0.31
N THR A 62 8.87 18.26 0.74
CA THR A 62 8.92 18.66 2.15
C THR A 62 7.71 19.50 2.56
N SER A 63 6.88 19.94 1.61
CA SER A 63 5.59 20.57 1.94
C SER A 63 4.53 19.49 2.13
N ILE A 64 4.22 19.20 3.39
CA ILE A 64 3.11 18.33 3.77
C ILE A 64 2.03 19.23 4.35
N ASN A 65 0.89 19.31 3.65
CA ASN A 65 -0.32 19.88 4.25
C ASN A 65 -0.94 18.81 5.13
N VAL A 66 -0.84 18.99 6.44
CA VAL A 66 -1.48 18.09 7.41
C VAL A 66 -3.00 18.31 7.32
N PRO A 67 -3.80 17.26 7.05
CA PRO A 67 -5.26 17.38 7.00
C PRO A 67 -5.84 17.63 8.40
N ASP A 68 -6.98 18.34 8.47
CA ASP A 68 -7.75 18.48 9.72
C ASP A 68 -8.33 17.11 10.14
N PRO A 69 -7.98 16.58 11.33
CA PRO A 69 -8.49 15.30 11.81
C PRO A 69 -9.90 15.38 12.42
N THR A 70 -10.42 16.58 12.69
CA THR A 70 -11.71 16.81 13.38
C THR A 70 -12.89 16.01 12.77
N PRO A 71 -13.02 15.87 11.44
CA PRO A 71 -14.11 15.06 10.85
C PRO A 71 -14.01 13.55 11.11
N PHE A 72 -12.86 13.05 11.56
CA PHE A 72 -12.57 11.61 11.67
C PHE A 72 -12.42 11.12 13.12
N VAL A 73 -12.46 12.03 14.12
CA VAL A 73 -12.26 11.71 15.55
C VAL A 73 -13.41 12.29 16.38
N THR A 74 -14.03 11.49 17.23
CA THR A 74 -15.10 11.92 18.16
C THR A 74 -14.80 11.41 19.57
N TYR A 75 -15.03 12.26 20.58
CA TYR A 75 -14.91 11.93 22.00
C TYR A 75 -16.29 11.69 22.59
N PHE A 76 -16.41 10.74 23.52
CA PHE A 76 -17.63 10.41 24.26
C PHE A 76 -17.46 10.71 25.74
#